data_AF-A0A0X3X4A8-F1
#
_entry.id   AF-A0A0X3X4A8-F1
#
_cell.length_a   1.000
_cell.length_b   1.000
_cell.length_c   1.000
_cell.angle_alpha   90.00
_cell.angle_beta   90.00
_cell.angle_gamma   90.00
#
_symmetry.space_group_name_H-M   'P 1'
#
loop_
_entity.id
_entity.type
_entity.pdbx_description
1 polymer ?
#
loop_
_entity_poly.entity_id
_entity_poly.type
_entity_poly.pdbx_seq_one_letter_code
_entity_poly.pdbx_strand_id
1 'polypeptide(L)'
;MSGNDPRVYEATFLRTPLQLLCGEGWKKLVALRVDSEGVLLGGAPARYKKQTAFAPWEDIRSMVLWYQRTAGQGINHIGLRRRPGAPQLAGPNSRMSPRSAALVAPHVEYDLLLDSRPISLWRLDPERLQAAVDAFAPHVRVLVYQQTDQ
;
A
#
# COMPACT_ATOMS: atom_id res chain seq x y z
N MET A 1 -12.96 2.03 -21.15
CA MET A 1 -12.05 1.15 -21.91
C MET A 1 -10.63 1.36 -21.40
N SER A 2 -10.27 0.73 -20.27
CA SER A 2 -8.90 0.83 -19.72
C SER A 2 -8.01 -0.20 -20.42
N GLY A 3 -7.63 0.11 -21.65
CA GLY A 3 -6.66 -0.66 -22.42
C GLY A 3 -5.27 -0.37 -21.88
N ASN A 4 -4.75 -1.29 -21.06
CA ASN A 4 -3.34 -1.61 -20.82
C ASN A 4 -2.31 -0.49 -21.12
N ASP A 5 -2.44 0.68 -20.50
CA ASP A 5 -1.39 1.70 -20.57
C ASP A 5 -0.15 1.09 -19.90
N PRO A 6 0.97 0.90 -20.63
CA PRO A 6 2.16 0.23 -20.09
C PRO A 6 2.76 0.97 -18.91
N ARG A 7 2.41 2.24 -18.71
CA ARG A 7 2.84 3.07 -17.58
C ARG A 7 2.05 2.77 -16.31
N VAL A 8 0.87 2.16 -16.41
CA VAL A 8 0.08 1.77 -15.24
C VAL A 8 0.76 0.61 -14.52
N TYR A 9 1.03 0.83 -13.24
CA TYR A 9 1.42 -0.24 -12.35
C TYR A 9 0.16 -0.83 -11.73
N GLU A 10 -0.02 -2.14 -11.86
CA GLU A 10 -1.06 -2.88 -11.16
C GLU A 10 -0.46 -4.17 -10.59
N ALA A 11 -0.65 -4.39 -9.29
CA ALA A 11 -0.34 -5.62 -8.61
C ALA A 11 -1.62 -6.19 -8.00
N THR A 12 -1.82 -7.50 -8.18
CA THR A 12 -2.99 -8.21 -7.65
C THR A 12 -2.57 -9.19 -6.58
N PHE A 13 -3.47 -9.45 -5.63
CA PHE A 13 -3.31 -10.54 -4.69
C PHE A 13 -3.17 -11.88 -5.43
N LEU A 14 -2.24 -12.71 -4.94
CA LEU A 14 -2.11 -14.12 -5.29
C LEU A 14 -3.44 -14.80 -4.97
N ARG A 15 -3.92 -15.58 -5.93
CA ARG A 15 -5.10 -16.40 -5.72
C ARG A 15 -4.74 -17.48 -4.70
N THR A 16 -5.45 -17.49 -3.58
CA THR A 16 -5.31 -18.54 -2.57
C THR A 16 -6.63 -19.28 -2.43
N PRO A 17 -6.63 -20.59 -2.11
CA PRO A 17 -7.86 -21.32 -1.83
C PRO A 17 -8.72 -20.68 -0.72
N LEU A 18 -8.10 -19.94 0.21
CA LEU A 18 -8.79 -19.16 1.25
C LEU A 18 -9.74 -18.08 0.69
N GLN A 19 -9.52 -17.57 -0.52
CA GLN A 19 -10.48 -16.64 -1.15
C GLN A 19 -11.86 -17.27 -1.40
N LEU A 20 -11.94 -18.61 -1.51
CA LEU A 20 -13.22 -19.32 -1.56
C LEU A 20 -14.00 -19.22 -0.24
N LEU A 21 -13.29 -19.15 0.89
CA LEU A 21 -13.89 -19.13 2.22
C LEU A 21 -14.31 -17.71 2.65
N CYS A 22 -13.79 -16.65 2.02
CA CYS A 22 -14.06 -15.25 2.38
C CYS A 22 -15.16 -14.56 1.56
N GLY A 23 -15.86 -15.26 0.66
CA GLY A 23 -17.04 -14.73 -0.06
C GLY A 23 -16.75 -13.75 -1.20
N GLU A 24 -15.49 -13.55 -1.59
CA GLU A 24 -15.09 -12.64 -2.70
C GLU A 24 -15.03 -13.35 -4.08
N GLY A 25 -15.21 -14.67 -4.12
CA GLY A 25 -15.17 -15.48 -5.34
C GLY A 25 -13.77 -15.57 -5.97
N TRP A 26 -13.68 -15.94 -7.26
CA TRP A 26 -12.42 -16.09 -8.02
C TRP A 26 -11.85 -14.76 -8.59
N LYS A 27 -12.35 -13.61 -8.13
CA LYS A 27 -11.99 -12.31 -8.70
C LYS A 27 -10.55 -11.95 -8.32
N LYS A 28 -9.78 -11.44 -9.29
CA LYS A 28 -8.47 -10.84 -9.01
C LYS A 28 -8.71 -9.54 -8.25
N LEU A 29 -8.21 -9.47 -7.02
CA LEU A 29 -8.27 -8.28 -6.19
C LEU A 29 -6.98 -7.48 -6.38
N VAL A 30 -7.11 -6.17 -6.57
CA VAL A 30 -5.97 -5.26 -6.77
C VAL A 30 -5.38 -4.93 -5.41
N ALA A 31 -4.11 -5.29 -5.19
CA ALA A 31 -3.40 -4.95 -3.97
C ALA A 31 -2.85 -3.52 -4.01
N LEU A 32 -2.36 -3.11 -5.18
CA LEU A 32 -1.84 -1.78 -5.45
C LEU A 32 -2.08 -1.45 -6.92
N ARG A 33 -2.57 -0.25 -7.20
CA ARG A 33 -2.57 0.32 -8.54
C ARG A 33 -2.07 1.76 -8.52
N VAL A 34 -1.24 2.11 -9.50
CA VAL A 34 -0.71 3.44 -9.72
C VAL A 34 -0.98 3.81 -11.18
N ASP A 35 -1.72 4.89 -11.38
CA ASP A 35 -2.10 5.37 -12.71
C ASP A 35 -2.11 6.90 -12.77
N SER A 36 -2.68 7.47 -13.84
CA SER A 36 -2.75 8.92 -14.04
C SER A 36 -3.57 9.67 -12.99
N GLU A 37 -4.49 9.00 -12.29
CA GLU A 37 -5.37 9.65 -11.31
C GLU A 37 -4.74 9.62 -9.92
N GLY A 38 -4.01 8.57 -9.58
CA GLY A 38 -3.38 8.45 -8.27
C GLY A 38 -2.97 7.03 -7.92
N VAL A 39 -3.11 6.74 -6.62
CA VAL A 39 -2.76 5.44 -6.04
C VAL A 39 -3.99 4.81 -5.40
N LEU A 40 -4.33 3.61 -5.84
CA LEU A 40 -5.31 2.74 -5.18
C LEU A 40 -4.57 1.74 -4.28
N LEU A 41 -4.88 1.80 -2.98
CA LEU A 41 -4.40 0.87 -1.96
C LEU A 41 -5.49 -0.17 -1.69
N GLY A 42 -5.25 -1.42 -2.08
CA GLY A 42 -6.17 -2.53 -1.85
C GLY A 42 -6.38 -2.81 -0.36
N GLY A 43 -7.61 -3.21 0.00
CA GLY A 43 -7.93 -3.70 1.34
C GLY A 43 -7.40 -5.12 1.59
N ALA A 44 -7.41 -5.58 2.85
CA ALA A 44 -7.14 -6.99 3.14
C ALA A 44 -8.23 -7.86 2.49
N PRO A 45 -7.92 -9.04 1.91
CA PRO A 45 -8.88 -9.83 1.15
C PRO A 45 -10.22 -10.09 1.87
N ALA A 46 -10.21 -10.37 3.17
CA ALA A 46 -11.42 -10.62 3.96
C ALA A 46 -12.29 -9.38 4.23
N ARG A 47 -11.76 -8.16 3.99
CA ARG A 47 -12.44 -6.88 4.21
C ARG A 47 -12.20 -5.91 3.04
N TYR A 48 -11.95 -6.44 1.84
CA TYR A 48 -11.35 -5.71 0.72
C TYR A 48 -12.11 -4.41 0.44
N LYS A 49 -13.40 -4.49 0.13
CA LYS A 49 -14.24 -3.32 -0.17
C LYS A 49 -14.26 -2.24 0.93
N LYS A 50 -14.17 -2.64 2.21
CA LYS A 50 -14.23 -1.70 3.34
C LYS A 50 -12.88 -1.02 3.63
N GLN A 51 -11.79 -1.56 3.10
CA GLN A 51 -10.43 -1.11 3.40
C GLN A 51 -9.68 -0.61 2.16
N THR A 52 -10.22 -0.85 0.96
CA THR A 52 -9.71 -0.25 -0.27
C THR A 52 -9.89 1.26 -0.18
N ALA A 53 -8.82 1.99 -0.49
CA ALA A 53 -8.80 3.44 -0.47
C ALA A 53 -8.05 3.96 -1.70
N PHE A 54 -8.50 5.09 -2.20
CA PHE A 54 -7.85 5.81 -3.29
C PHE A 54 -7.28 7.12 -2.75
N ALA A 55 -6.06 7.44 -3.16
CA ALA A 55 -5.39 8.69 -2.84
C ALA A 55 -4.96 9.34 -4.16
N PRO A 56 -5.47 10.54 -4.49
CA PRO A 56 -5.09 11.21 -5.71
C PRO A 56 -3.69 11.82 -5.57
N TRP A 57 -3.02 12.12 -6.69
CA TRP A 57 -1.64 12.62 -6.67
C TRP A 57 -1.46 13.93 -5.90
N GLU A 58 -2.46 14.81 -5.92
CA GLU A 58 -2.47 16.06 -5.15
C GLU A 58 -2.45 15.84 -3.64
N ASP A 59 -2.74 14.64 -3.14
CA ASP A 59 -2.64 14.32 -1.72
C ASP A 59 -1.30 13.68 -1.36
N ILE A 60 -0.53 13.16 -2.32
CA ILE A 60 0.64 12.32 -2.05
C ILE A 60 1.95 13.12 -2.14
N ARG A 61 2.80 13.04 -1.10
CA ARG A 61 4.16 13.59 -1.10
C ARG A 61 5.21 12.56 -1.47
N SER A 62 5.09 11.34 -0.96
CA SER A 62 5.99 10.24 -1.27
C SER A 62 5.32 8.90 -1.00
N MET A 63 5.72 7.88 -1.77
CA MET A 63 5.44 6.49 -1.46
C MET A 63 6.61 5.93 -0.65
N VAL A 64 6.36 5.14 0.39
CA VAL A 64 7.40 4.63 1.27
C VAL A 64 7.26 3.13 1.41
N LEU A 65 8.33 2.41 1.07
CA LEU A 65 8.52 1.00 1.34
C LEU A 65 9.29 0.85 2.65
N TRP A 66 8.77 0.06 3.57
CA TRP A 66 9.39 -0.15 4.88
C TRP A 66 9.19 -1.59 5.36
N TYR A 67 10.01 -2.01 6.31
CA TYR A 67 10.01 -3.37 6.84
C TYR A 67 9.52 -3.40 8.29
N GLN A 68 8.61 -4.32 8.57
CA GLN A 68 8.14 -4.64 9.91
C GLN A 68 8.78 -5.96 10.37
N ARG A 69 9.58 -5.92 11.44
CA ARG A 69 10.05 -7.14 12.11
C ARG A 69 8.87 -7.82 12.81
N THR A 70 8.78 -9.13 12.66
CA THR A 70 7.84 -9.98 13.40
C THR A 70 8.60 -11.16 14.01
N ALA A 71 7.95 -11.97 14.84
CA ALA A 71 8.59 -13.18 15.41
C ALA A 71 8.97 -14.23 14.34
N GLY A 72 8.46 -14.10 13.10
CA GLY A 72 8.80 -14.95 11.98
C GLY A 72 9.52 -14.18 10.87
N GLN A 73 9.19 -14.48 9.61
CA GLN A 73 9.62 -13.65 8.50
C GLN A 73 8.93 -12.28 8.62
N GLY A 74 9.71 -11.21 8.77
CA GLY A 74 9.14 -9.87 8.80
C GLY A 74 8.45 -9.52 7.49
N ILE A 75 7.64 -8.46 7.53
CA ILE A 75 6.69 -8.12 6.48
C ILE A 75 7.11 -6.80 5.85
N ASN A 76 7.22 -6.76 4.52
CA ASN A 76 7.36 -5.49 3.82
C ASN A 76 6.00 -4.79 3.76
N HIS A 77 6.02 -3.48 3.87
CA HIS A 77 4.85 -2.63 3.77
C HIS A 77 5.09 -1.56 2.71
N ILE A 78 4.02 -1.10 2.08
CA ILE A 78 4.00 0.12 1.29
C ILE A 78 3.01 1.09 1.90
N GLY A 79 3.42 2.34 2.08
CA GLY A 79 2.55 3.40 2.58
C GLY A 79 2.71 4.70 1.82
N LEU A 80 1.81 5.63 2.10
CA LEU A 80 1.81 6.96 1.50
C LEU A 80 2.09 7.98 2.60
N ARG A 81 3.09 8.84 2.39
CA ARG A 81 3.12 10.13 3.10
C ARG A 81 2.27 11.11 2.33
N ARG A 82 1.27 11.65 3.01
CA ARG A 82 0.29 12.55 2.40
C ARG A 82 0.45 13.99 2.87
N ARG A 83 -0.07 14.93 2.09
CA ARG A 83 -0.08 16.34 2.43
C ARG A 83 -0.99 16.57 3.65
N PRO A 84 -0.64 17.51 4.55
CA PRO A 84 -1.51 17.88 5.67
C PRO A 84 -2.90 18.30 5.16
N GLY A 85 -3.95 17.86 5.86
CA GLY A 85 -5.33 18.15 5.51
C GLY A 85 -5.97 17.17 4.51
N ALA A 86 -5.21 16.23 3.94
CA ALA A 86 -5.78 15.18 3.10
C ALA A 86 -6.79 14.30 3.89
N PRO A 87 -7.93 13.91 3.31
CA PRO A 87 -8.94 13.10 3.99
C PRO A 87 -8.37 11.77 4.50
N GLN A 88 -8.79 11.26 5.66
CA GLN A 88 -8.26 9.99 6.18
C GLN A 88 -8.56 8.81 5.22
N LEU A 89 -7.57 7.96 4.94
CA LEU A 89 -7.80 6.76 4.14
C LEU A 89 -8.41 5.64 4.99
N ALA A 90 -9.33 4.89 4.40
CA ALA A 90 -9.69 3.58 4.91
C ALA A 90 -8.46 2.66 4.86
N GLY A 91 -8.41 1.63 5.72
CA GLY A 91 -7.30 0.67 5.68
C GLY A 91 -7.33 -0.32 6.84
N PRO A 92 -6.45 -1.32 6.81
CA PRO A 92 -6.28 -2.25 7.93
C PRO A 92 -5.79 -1.53 9.20
N ASN A 93 -4.97 -0.48 9.03
CA ASN A 93 -4.37 0.25 10.14
C ASN A 93 -5.15 1.51 10.53
N SER A 94 -6.21 1.91 9.81
CA SER A 94 -6.84 3.24 9.98
C SER A 94 -7.47 3.51 11.36
N ARG A 95 -7.67 2.47 12.17
CA ARG A 95 -8.19 2.55 13.55
C ARG A 95 -7.14 2.25 14.62
N MET A 96 -5.87 2.12 14.23
CA MET A 96 -4.78 1.84 15.16
C MET A 96 -4.57 3.05 16.06
N SER A 97 -4.38 2.83 17.36
CA SER A 97 -4.05 3.92 18.28
C SER A 97 -2.56 4.28 18.20
N PRO A 98 -2.14 5.50 18.59
CA PRO A 98 -0.71 5.86 18.65
C PRO A 98 0.12 4.91 19.51
N ARG A 99 -0.45 4.44 20.63
CA ARG A 99 0.20 3.46 21.51
C ARG A 99 0.41 2.12 20.81
N SER A 100 -0.60 1.63 20.09
CA SER A 100 -0.49 0.39 19.32
C SER A 100 0.52 0.52 18.19
N ALA A 101 0.53 1.67 17.50
CA ALA A 101 1.48 1.97 16.43
C ALA A 101 2.93 1.96 16.92
N ALA A 102 3.21 2.61 18.06
CA ALA A 102 4.54 2.65 18.67
C ALA A 102 5.05 1.27 19.08
N LEU A 103 4.17 0.32 19.40
CA LEU A 103 4.56 -1.07 19.70
C LEU A 103 4.86 -1.87 18.43
N VAL A 104 4.12 -1.62 17.34
CA VAL A 104 4.20 -2.40 16.10
C VAL A 104 5.34 -1.94 15.19
N ALA A 105 5.52 -0.62 15.07
CA ALA A 105 6.50 0.00 14.19
C ALA A 105 7.00 1.32 14.79
N PRO A 106 7.81 1.28 15.88
CA PRO A 106 8.29 2.49 16.57
C PRO A 106 9.13 3.42 15.69
N HIS A 107 9.74 2.88 14.63
CA HIS A 107 10.58 3.60 13.68
C HIS A 107 9.80 4.24 12.52
N VAL A 108 8.48 4.03 12.45
CA VAL A 108 7.64 4.51 11.36
C VAL A 108 6.74 5.64 11.87
N GLU A 109 6.68 6.73 11.12
CA GLU A 109 5.75 7.82 11.39
C GLU A 109 4.31 7.30 11.49
N TYR A 110 3.57 7.77 12.50
CA TYR A 110 2.23 7.29 12.81
C TYR A 110 1.29 7.38 11.60
N ASP A 111 1.23 8.53 10.93
CA ASP A 111 0.34 8.73 9.78
C ASP A 111 0.72 7.85 8.59
N LEU A 112 2.03 7.64 8.36
CA LEU A 112 2.51 6.71 7.34
C LEU A 112 2.07 5.26 7.63
N LEU A 113 2.12 4.84 8.90
CA LEU A 113 1.68 3.51 9.31
C LEU A 113 0.17 3.32 9.07
N LEU A 114 -0.66 4.32 9.38
CA LEU A 114 -2.11 4.27 9.14
C LEU A 114 -2.43 4.09 7.65
N ASP A 115 -1.69 4.81 6.80
CA ASP A 115 -1.85 4.80 5.34
C ASP A 115 -1.00 3.71 4.65
N SER A 116 -0.54 2.70 5.40
CA SER A 116 0.23 1.57 4.86
C SER A 116 -0.61 0.33 4.58
N ARG A 117 -0.09 -0.53 3.69
CA ARG A 117 -0.58 -1.88 3.38
C ARG A 117 0.56 -2.89 3.50
N PRO A 118 0.31 -4.06 4.10
CA PRO A 118 1.28 -5.14 4.05
C PRO A 118 1.41 -5.67 2.62
N ILE A 119 2.64 -5.91 2.20
CA ILE A 119 2.99 -6.62 0.96
C ILE A 119 2.95 -8.13 1.26
N SER A 120 1.75 -8.62 1.55
CA SER A 120 1.47 -10.00 1.92
C SER A 120 0.51 -10.63 0.93
N LEU A 121 0.82 -11.82 0.42
CA LEU A 121 0.04 -12.50 -0.62
C LEU A 121 -0.01 -11.71 -1.93
N TRP A 122 0.96 -10.84 -2.21
CA TRP A 122 1.22 -10.22 -3.51
C TRP A 122 2.70 -9.86 -3.59
N ARG A 123 3.17 -9.48 -4.77
CA ARG A 123 4.56 -9.10 -5.00
C ARG A 123 4.63 -7.68 -5.52
N LEU A 124 5.60 -6.95 -4.99
CA LEU A 124 5.96 -5.63 -5.50
C LEU A 124 7.10 -5.79 -6.52
N ASP A 125 7.02 -5.00 -7.58
CA ASP A 125 8.10 -4.82 -8.55
C ASP A 125 8.55 -3.37 -8.43
N PRO A 126 9.67 -3.10 -7.71
CA PRO A 126 10.10 -1.75 -7.41
C PRO A 126 10.43 -0.93 -8.65
N GLU A 127 11.00 -1.56 -9.69
CA GLU A 127 11.39 -0.87 -10.92
C GLU A 127 10.16 -0.45 -11.71
N ARG A 128 9.18 -1.35 -11.87
CA ARG A 128 7.91 -0.99 -12.53
C ARG A 128 7.11 0.02 -11.72
N LEU A 129 7.15 -0.05 -10.39
CA LEU A 129 6.51 0.95 -9.53
C LEU A 129 7.14 2.32 -9.75
N GLN A 130 8.47 2.42 -9.69
CA GLN A 130 9.18 3.67 -9.89
C GLN A 130 8.88 4.26 -11.28
N ALA A 131 8.93 3.44 -12.33
CA ALA A 131 8.62 3.89 -13.69
C ALA A 131 7.18 4.45 -13.82
N ALA A 132 6.20 3.84 -13.15
CA ALA A 132 4.83 4.33 -13.15
C ALA A 132 4.70 5.66 -12.40
N VAL A 133 5.35 5.79 -11.24
CA VAL A 133 5.37 7.05 -10.48
C VAL A 133 6.05 8.16 -11.27
N ASP A 134 7.18 7.89 -11.91
CA ASP A 134 7.88 8.87 -12.76
C ASP A 134 7.03 9.32 -13.94
N ALA A 135 6.21 8.42 -14.51
CA ALA A 135 5.35 8.72 -15.64
C ALA A 135 4.15 9.62 -15.27
N PHE A 136 3.55 9.43 -14.08
CA PHE A 136 2.31 10.11 -13.71
C PHE A 136 2.48 11.23 -12.68
N ALA A 137 3.48 11.11 -11.81
CA ALA A 137 3.76 12.07 -10.75
C ALA A 137 5.27 12.15 -10.45
N PRO A 138 6.09 12.69 -11.37
CA PRO A 138 7.56 12.75 -11.23
C PRO A 138 8.06 13.55 -10.01
N HIS A 139 7.18 14.31 -9.37
CA HIS A 139 7.48 15.04 -8.14
C HIS A 139 7.29 14.19 -6.86
N VAL A 140 6.66 13.02 -6.98
CA VAL A 140 6.47 12.06 -5.90
C VAL A 140 7.61 11.06 -5.93
N ARG A 141 8.30 10.88 -4.81
CA ARG A 141 9.41 9.92 -4.70
C ARG A 141 8.95 8.59 -4.11
N VAL A 142 9.50 7.48 -4.59
CA VAL A 142 9.43 6.18 -3.90
C VAL A 142 10.66 6.07 -3.01
N LEU A 143 10.46 5.94 -1.70
CA LEU A 143 11.51 5.85 -0.70
C LEU A 143 11.57 4.43 -0.16
N VAL A 144 12.76 3.87 0.00
CA VAL A 144 12.96 2.55 0.62
C VAL A 144 13.64 2.75 1.97
N TYR A 145 12.94 2.39 3.04
CA TYR A 145 13.45 2.46 4.40
C TYR A 145 14.03 1.10 4.76
N GLN A 146 15.35 1.02 4.67
CA GLN A 146 16.11 -0.08 5.24
C GLN A 146 16.25 0.18 6.73
N GLN A 147 15.83 -0.78 7.54
CA GLN A 147 16.10 -0.75 8.97
C GLN A 147 17.59 -1.09 9.15
N THR A 148 18.44 -0.08 9.30
CA THR A 148 19.84 -0.29 9.71
C THR A 148 19.82 -0.83 11.14
N ASP A 149 20.52 -1.93 11.36
CA ASP A 149 20.69 -2.49 12.71
C ASP A 149 21.32 -1.43 13.62
N GLN A 150 20.59 -1.04 14.68
CA GLN A 150 21.17 -0.40 15.86
C GLN A 150 21.15 -1.41 17.00
#